data_AF-A0A3N5GJ83-F1
#
_entry.id   AF-A0A3N5GJ83-F1
#
_cell.length_a   1.000
_cell.length_b   1.000
_cell.length_c   1.000
_cell.angle_alpha   90.00
_cell.angle_beta   90.00
_cell.angle_gamma   90.00
#
_symmetry.space_group_name_H-M   'P 1'
#
loop_
_entity.id
_entity.type
_entity.pdbx_description
1 polymer ?
#
loop_
_entity_poly.entity_id
_entity_poly.type
_entity_poly.pdbx_seq_one_letter_code
_entity_poly.pdbx_strand_id
1 'polypeptide(L)'
;MPAQPELETLLTSGEVDAFAINRQRSLDAQAASGAKLRALPDSFLEVDQSFVVEKGNRAKLEAIDKFVDEVRASGFIKSSIERARLTGVDVPSGKKR
;
A
#
# COMPACT_ATOMS: atom_id res chain seq x y z
N MET A 1 1.64 7.43 11.67
CA MET A 1 2.17 6.15 12.19
C MET A 1 3.57 6.43 12.71
N PRO A 2 3.93 5.91 13.89
CA PRO A 2 5.25 6.07 14.48
C PRO A 2 6.37 5.57 13.56
N ALA A 3 7.60 6.03 13.82
CA ALA A 3 8.77 5.53 13.11
C ALA A 3 9.01 4.04 13.44
N GLN A 4 9.77 3.34 12.59
CA GLN A 4 10.04 1.90 12.72
C GLN A 4 10.48 1.46 14.14
N PRO A 5 11.46 2.14 14.78
CA PRO A 5 11.95 1.73 16.10
C PRO A 5 10.93 1.99 17.22
N GLU A 6 10.15 3.06 17.08
CA GLU A 6 9.10 3.42 18.02
C GLU A 6 7.95 2.42 17.96
N LEU A 7 7.56 1.98 16.75
CA LEU A 7 6.55 0.93 16.57
C LEU A 7 6.94 -0.38 17.26
N GLU A 8 8.20 -0.82 17.10
CA GLU A 8 8.68 -2.03 17.76
C GLU A 8 8.64 -1.88 19.28
N THR A 9 9.06 -0.72 19.79
CA THR A 9 9.06 -0.45 21.23
C THR A 9 7.64 -0.54 21.80
N LEU A 10 6.67 0.13 21.16
CA LEU A 10 5.27 0.13 21.62
C LEU A 10 4.64 -1.27 21.63
N LEU A 11 4.93 -2.09 20.63
CA LEU A 11 4.42 -3.47 20.55
C LEU A 11 5.13 -4.40 21.54
N THR A 12 6.44 -4.27 21.70
CA THR A 12 7.23 -5.17 22.58
C THR A 12 7.11 -4.80 24.06
N SER A 13 6.80 -3.53 24.39
CA SER A 13 6.49 -3.08 25.74
C SER A 13 5.07 -3.46 26.19
N GLY A 14 4.18 -3.79 25.24
CA GLY A 14 2.76 -4.04 25.52
C GLY A 14 1.96 -2.76 25.77
N GLU A 15 2.48 -1.59 25.43
CA GLU A 15 1.72 -0.33 25.48
C GLU A 15 0.58 -0.33 24.45
N VAL A 16 0.78 -1.02 23.34
CA VAL A 16 -0.26 -1.33 22.35
C VAL A 16 -0.19 -2.79 21.93
N ASP A 17 -1.35 -3.40 21.69
CA ASP A 17 -1.42 -4.82 21.27
C ASP A 17 -1.24 -5.01 19.75
N ALA A 18 -1.65 -4.02 18.96
CA ALA A 18 -1.65 -4.11 17.50
C ALA A 18 -1.71 -2.74 16.81
N PHE A 19 -1.22 -2.70 15.57
CA PHE A 19 -1.40 -1.58 14.64
C PHE A 19 -2.17 -2.03 13.40
N ALA A 20 -3.25 -1.30 13.07
CA ALA A 20 -3.98 -1.45 11.81
C ALA A 20 -3.41 -0.48 10.77
N ILE A 21 -2.46 -0.97 9.94
CA ILE A 21 -1.72 -0.16 8.96
C ILE A 21 -1.68 -0.85 7.59
N ASN A 22 -1.21 -0.13 6.58
CA ASN A 22 -1.08 -0.67 5.22
C ASN A 22 -0.17 -1.91 5.19
N ARG A 23 -0.56 -2.94 4.42
CA ARG A 23 0.12 -4.24 4.34
C ARG A 23 1.61 -4.14 4.08
N GLN A 24 2.02 -3.30 3.13
CA GLN A 24 3.44 -3.10 2.82
C GLN A 24 4.21 -2.64 4.06
N ARG A 25 3.67 -1.66 4.81
CA ARG A 25 4.31 -1.15 6.03
C ARG A 25 4.37 -2.20 7.15
N SER A 26 3.36 -3.05 7.28
CA SER A 26 3.38 -4.16 8.24
C SER A 26 4.50 -5.16 7.92
N LEU A 27 4.69 -5.48 6.64
CA LEU A 27 5.75 -6.39 6.19
C LEU A 27 7.14 -5.78 6.36
N ASP A 28 7.30 -4.49 6.04
CA ASP A 28 8.54 -3.75 6.28
C ASP A 28 8.89 -3.76 7.78
N ALA A 29 7.89 -3.60 8.65
CA ALA A 29 8.08 -3.67 10.09
C ALA A 29 8.48 -5.05 10.60
N GLN A 30 7.83 -6.09 10.10
CA GLN A 30 8.22 -7.47 10.40
C GLN A 30 9.68 -7.72 9.98
N ALA A 31 10.03 -7.35 8.75
CA ALA A 31 11.37 -7.57 8.20
C ALA A 31 12.46 -6.82 8.99
N ALA A 32 12.19 -5.59 9.42
CA ALA A 32 13.12 -4.77 10.19
C ALA A 32 13.30 -5.23 11.64
N SER A 33 12.31 -5.94 12.21
CA SER A 33 12.27 -6.26 13.65
C SER A 33 13.16 -7.41 14.12
N GLY A 34 13.84 -8.11 13.20
CA GLY A 34 14.64 -9.29 13.56
C GLY A 34 13.79 -10.41 14.20
N ALA A 35 12.58 -10.65 13.68
CA ALA A 35 11.61 -11.65 14.12
C ALA A 35 10.88 -11.37 15.46
N LYS A 36 11.00 -10.16 16.03
CA LYS A 36 10.22 -9.77 17.21
C LYS A 36 8.75 -9.47 16.88
N LEU A 37 8.49 -8.98 15.68
CA LEU A 37 7.15 -8.61 15.22
C LEU A 37 6.67 -9.57 14.14
N ARG A 38 5.34 -9.65 13.99
CA ARG A 38 4.69 -10.42 12.92
C ARG A 38 3.56 -9.61 12.30
N ALA A 39 3.55 -9.53 10.99
CA ALA A 39 2.40 -9.07 10.21
C ALA A 39 1.37 -10.20 10.12
N LEU A 40 0.10 -9.89 10.39
CA LEU A 40 -0.99 -10.85 10.21
C LEU A 40 -1.22 -11.10 8.70
N PRO A 41 -1.53 -12.34 8.29
CA PRO A 41 -1.68 -12.68 6.88
C PRO A 41 -2.94 -12.07 6.25
N ASP A 42 -3.98 -11.89 7.05
CA ASP A 42 -5.29 -11.39 6.61
C ASP A 42 -5.34 -9.86 6.54
N SER A 43 -6.21 -9.35 5.67
CA SER A 43 -6.50 -7.93 5.57
C SER A 43 -7.77 -7.61 6.35
N PHE A 44 -7.72 -6.62 7.24
CA PHE A 44 -8.93 -6.11 7.91
C PHE A 44 -9.67 -5.06 7.06
N LEU A 45 -8.97 -4.43 6.12
CA LEU A 45 -9.46 -3.37 5.24
C LEU A 45 -8.64 -3.32 3.94
N GLU A 46 -9.31 -3.11 2.81
CA GLU A 46 -8.68 -2.76 1.54
C GLU A 46 -8.84 -1.25 1.29
N VAL A 47 -7.75 -0.58 0.94
CA VAL A 47 -7.74 0.87 0.71
C VAL A 47 -7.44 1.16 -0.76
N ASP A 48 -8.43 1.70 -1.46
CA ASP A 48 -8.26 2.18 -2.83
C ASP A 48 -7.29 3.37 -2.86
N GLN A 49 -6.23 3.26 -3.68
CA GLN A 49 -5.37 4.39 -4.00
C GLN A 49 -6.01 5.24 -5.11
N SER A 50 -5.97 6.57 -4.94
CA SER A 50 -6.60 7.52 -5.86
C SER A 50 -5.63 8.63 -6.25
N PHE A 51 -5.78 9.15 -7.46
CA PHE A 51 -5.10 10.36 -7.89
C PHE A 51 -5.90 11.60 -7.46
N VAL A 52 -5.20 12.63 -7.00
CA VAL A 52 -5.81 13.92 -6.64
C VAL A 52 -5.52 14.92 -7.74
N VAL A 53 -6.57 15.58 -8.23
CA VAL A 53 -6.49 16.68 -9.21
C VAL A 53 -7.25 17.90 -8.71
N GLU A 54 -6.96 19.04 -9.32
CA GLU A 54 -7.68 20.29 -9.07
C GLU A 54 -9.18 20.15 -9.36
N LYS A 55 -10.00 20.66 -8.45
CA LYS A 55 -11.45 20.63 -8.58
C LYS A 55 -11.91 21.38 -9.84
N GLY A 56 -12.79 20.76 -10.63
CA GLY A 56 -13.34 21.35 -11.86
C GLY A 56 -12.46 21.16 -13.10
N ASN A 57 -11.22 20.69 -12.96
CA ASN A 57 -10.33 20.45 -14.09
C ASN A 57 -10.64 19.11 -14.79
N ARG A 58 -11.73 19.08 -15.57
CA ARG A 58 -12.21 17.86 -16.22
C ARG A 58 -11.22 17.27 -17.24
N ALA A 59 -10.53 18.12 -17.99
CA ALA A 59 -9.52 17.67 -18.97
C ALA A 59 -8.37 16.90 -18.30
N LYS A 60 -7.91 17.34 -17.12
CA LYS A 60 -6.87 16.64 -16.37
C LYS A 60 -7.36 15.31 -15.81
N LEU A 61 -8.60 15.26 -15.32
CA LEU A 61 -9.20 14.01 -14.87
C LEU A 61 -9.29 12.99 -16.00
N GLU A 62 -9.79 13.39 -17.17
CA GLU A 62 -9.90 12.51 -18.35
C GLU A 62 -8.55 11.99 -18.83
N ALA A 63 -7.52 12.84 -18.80
CA ALA A 63 -6.16 12.42 -19.15
C ALA A 63 -5.60 11.38 -18.17
N ILE A 64 -5.84 11.53 -16.86
CA ILE A 64 -5.44 10.55 -15.84
C ILE A 64 -6.22 9.26 -16.00
N ASP A 65 -7.54 9.32 -16.21
CA ASP A 65 -8.36 8.13 -16.41
C ASP A 65 -7.84 7.30 -17.61
N LYS A 66 -7.59 7.97 -18.75
CA LYS A 66 -7.01 7.30 -19.93
C LYS A 66 -5.64 6.69 -19.63
N PHE A 67 -4.76 7.42 -18.95
CA PHE A 67 -3.45 6.92 -18.58
C PHE A 67 -3.55 5.68 -17.68
N VAL A 68 -4.45 5.70 -16.67
CA VAL A 68 -4.67 4.58 -15.75
C VAL A 68 -5.15 3.34 -16.51
N ASP A 69 -6.05 3.49 -17.48
CA ASP A 69 -6.51 2.38 -18.30
C ASP A 69 -5.37 1.77 -19.13
N GLU A 70 -4.53 2.61 -19.76
CA GLU A 70 -3.37 2.16 -20.54
C GLU A 70 -2.34 1.40 -19.68
N VAL A 71 -2.01 1.89 -18.48
CA VAL A 71 -1.03 1.22 -17.61
C VAL A 71 -1.57 -0.07 -16.99
N ARG A 72 -2.88 -0.16 -16.77
CA ARG A 72 -3.54 -1.41 -16.32
C ARG A 72 -3.50 -2.47 -17.42
N ALA A 73 -3.80 -2.09 -18.66
CA ALA A 73 -3.84 -3.03 -19.79
C ALA A 73 -2.46 -3.53 -20.25
N SER A 74 -1.40 -2.75 -20.03
CA SER A 74 -0.06 -3.02 -20.57
C SER A 74 0.82 -3.92 -19.70
N GLY A 75 0.39 -4.29 -18.49
CA GLY A 75 1.24 -4.98 -17.51
C GLY A 75 2.28 -4.08 -16.84
N PHE A 76 2.31 -2.79 -17.17
CA PHE A 76 3.26 -1.82 -16.63
C PHE A 76 3.27 -1.75 -15.10
N ILE A 77 2.09 -1.85 -14.47
CA ILE A 77 1.94 -1.82 -13.01
C ILE A 77 2.69 -3.00 -12.39
N LYS A 78 2.50 -4.22 -12.90
CA LYS A 78 3.17 -5.43 -12.40
C LYS A 78 4.69 -5.28 -12.49
N SER A 79 5.20 -4.91 -13.67
CA SER A 79 6.65 -4.72 -13.87
C SER A 79 7.23 -3.61 -13.00
N SER A 80 6.44 -2.59 -12.65
CA SER A 80 6.87 -1.52 -11.76
C SER A 80 6.94 -1.95 -10.29
N ILE A 81 5.97 -2.75 -9.82
CA ILE A 81 5.99 -3.37 -8.48
C ILE A 81 7.23 -4.27 -8.35
N GLU A 82 7.47 -5.14 -9.33
CA GLU A 82 8.61 -6.06 -9.36
C GLU A 82 9.96 -5.31 -9.36
N ARG A 83 10.10 -4.30 -10.24
CA ARG A 83 11.31 -3.48 -10.34
C ARG A 83 11.61 -2.73 -9.04
N ALA A 84 10.58 -2.23 -8.37
CA ALA A 84 10.70 -1.52 -7.10
C ALA A 84 10.84 -2.47 -5.89
N ARG A 85 10.73 -3.79 -6.08
CA ARG A 85 10.78 -4.81 -5.02
C ARG A 85 9.78 -4.55 -3.89
N LEU A 86 8.61 -4.00 -4.24
CA LEU A 86 7.57 -3.73 -3.25
C LEU A 86 6.95 -5.06 -2.80
N THR A 87 6.72 -5.19 -1.49
CA THR A 87 6.09 -6.36 -0.90
C THR A 87 4.69 -6.02 -0.41
N GLY A 88 3.77 -6.98 -0.48
CA GLY A 88 2.40 -6.80 0.01
C GLY A 88 1.56 -5.79 -0.77
N VAL A 89 1.93 -5.52 -2.03
CA VAL A 89 1.13 -4.75 -2.98
C VAL A 89 0.88 -5.60 -4.22
N ASP A 90 -0.32 -5.47 -4.78
CA ASP A 90 -0.75 -6.23 -5.95
C ASP A 90 -1.34 -5.31 -7.02
N VAL A 91 -1.42 -5.84 -8.25
CA VAL A 91 -2.15 -5.15 -9.32
C VAL A 91 -3.64 -5.16 -8.94
N PRO A 92 -4.33 -4.01 -8.94
CA PRO A 92 -5.75 -3.96 -8.64
C PRO A 92 -6.53 -4.88 -9.58
N SER A 93 -7.49 -5.64 -9.04
CA SER A 93 -8.47 -6.30 -9.88
C SER A 93 -9.23 -5.22 -10.67
N GLY A 94 -9.41 -5.42 -11.97
CA GLY A 94 -10.11 -4.44 -12.81
C GLY A 94 -11.52 -4.21 -12.27
N LYS A 95 -11.77 -3.06 -11.62
CA LYS A 95 -13.11 -2.71 -11.16
C LYS A 95 -14.02 -2.56 -12.38
N LYS A 96 -15.12 -3.33 -12.43
CA LYS A 96 -16.30 -2.93 -13.18
C LYS A 96 -16.86 -1.70 -12.47
N ARG A 97 -16.77 -0.54 -13.12
CA ARG A 97 -17.46 0.67 -12.66
C ARG A 97 -18.96 0.47 -12.79
#